data_AF-A0A369CCK8-F1
#
_entry.id   AF-A0A369CCK8-F1
#
_cell.length_a   1.000
_cell.length_b   1.000
_cell.length_c   1.000
_cell.angle_alpha   90.00
_cell.angle_beta   90.00
_cell.angle_gamma   90.00
#
_symmetry.space_group_name_H-M   'P 1'
#
loop_
_entity.id
_entity.type
_entity.pdbx_description
1 polymer ?
#
loop_
_entity_poly.entity_id
_entity_poly.type
_entity_poly.pdbx_seq_one_letter_code
_entity_poly.pdbx_strand_id
1 'polypeptide(L)'
;MDSNSDNSSAGDHQRSVPAAGKTFGLSGMKPISDSPENQPPRRSRLPAAAAFAVLLLLLSGAGVGQEVTRYHFTATRGCVDCHFDDKRLGKDFRLSRTLARWASEGVPDELLEYAQKAAPAGVKLTGRHPDVNEKLRDAVIPDVCIQCHAENSDRAPEFKRLIHLLKYQRSRPGRGNHFHSVYGGYCVYCHQLEPETGRWRIKSGLELDTPPP
;
A
#
# COMPACT_ATOMS: atom_id res chain seq x y z
N MET A 1 51.02 44.55 -15.10
CA MET A 1 50.46 43.29 -14.57
C MET A 1 49.12 43.04 -15.25
N ASP A 2 49.24 42.73 -16.54
CA ASP A 2 48.65 41.61 -17.27
C ASP A 2 47.21 41.16 -17.00
N SER A 3 46.45 41.20 -18.11
CA SER A 3 45.46 40.23 -18.63
C SER A 3 44.09 40.10 -17.95
N ASN A 4 43.00 40.47 -18.64
CA ASN A 4 42.15 39.61 -19.51
C ASN A 4 41.49 38.47 -18.72
N SER A 5 40.16 38.29 -18.67
CA SER A 5 39.33 37.95 -19.83
C SER A 5 37.83 37.98 -19.47
N ASP A 6 37.02 38.58 -20.34
CA ASP A 6 35.62 38.19 -20.57
C ASP A 6 35.58 36.85 -21.34
N ASN A 7 34.63 35.94 -21.06
CA ASN A 7 33.73 35.37 -22.08
C ASN A 7 32.70 34.36 -21.53
N SER A 8 31.42 34.67 -21.79
CA SER A 8 30.38 33.85 -22.41
C SER A 8 30.46 32.31 -22.38
N SER A 9 29.37 31.67 -21.94
CA SER A 9 28.54 30.83 -22.82
C SER A 9 27.30 30.28 -22.10
N ALA A 10 26.13 30.79 -22.51
CA ALA A 10 24.85 30.15 -22.25
C ALA A 10 24.71 28.95 -23.21
N GLY A 11 24.68 27.74 -22.66
CA GLY A 11 24.44 26.51 -23.40
C GLY A 11 22.95 26.19 -23.41
N ASP A 12 22.32 26.46 -24.55
CA ASP A 12 20.95 26.09 -24.91
C ASP A 12 20.91 24.59 -25.24
N HIS A 13 20.26 23.78 -24.39
CA HIS A 13 20.07 22.34 -24.63
C HIS A 13 18.62 22.07 -25.07
N GLN A 14 18.37 22.31 -26.35
CA GLN A 14 17.27 21.69 -27.08
C GLN A 14 17.49 20.16 -27.13
N ARG A 15 16.72 19.41 -26.35
CA ARG A 15 16.58 17.96 -26.55
C ARG A 15 15.51 17.70 -27.59
N SER A 16 15.97 17.27 -28.76
CA SER A 16 15.20 16.64 -29.82
C SER A 16 14.43 15.41 -29.30
N VAL A 17 13.13 15.40 -29.56
CA VAL A 17 12.24 14.24 -29.37
C VAL A 17 12.35 13.35 -30.62
N PRO A 18 12.70 12.05 -30.52
CA PRO A 18 12.49 11.13 -31.62
C PRO A 18 11.03 10.69 -31.68
N ALA A 19 10.45 10.89 -32.85
CA ALA A 19 9.13 10.43 -33.24
C ALA A 19 9.11 8.92 -33.58
N ALA A 20 7.94 8.34 -33.36
CA ALA A 20 7.31 7.24 -34.10
C ALA A 20 7.92 5.82 -34.04
N GLY A 21 7.04 4.89 -33.66
CA GLY A 21 6.77 3.74 -34.53
C GLY A 21 7.19 2.38 -34.01
N LYS A 22 6.40 1.78 -33.11
CA LYS A 22 6.22 0.32 -33.07
C LYS A 22 4.76 -0.03 -32.82
N THR A 23 4.08 -0.38 -33.91
CA THR A 23 2.79 -1.07 -33.94
C THR A 23 2.95 -2.44 -33.28
N PHE A 24 2.27 -2.67 -32.15
CA PHE A 24 2.10 -4.02 -31.60
C PHE A 24 0.95 -4.69 -32.36
N GLY A 25 1.30 -5.71 -33.15
CA GLY A 25 0.34 -6.63 -33.75
C GLY A 25 -0.27 -7.52 -32.68
N LEU A 26 -1.54 -7.33 -32.37
CA LEU A 26 -2.37 -8.27 -31.63
C LEU A 26 -2.93 -9.29 -32.65
N SER A 27 -2.19 -10.36 -32.88
CA SER A 27 -2.68 -11.53 -33.62
C SER A 27 -2.84 -12.69 -32.65
N GLY A 28 -4.07 -13.19 -32.50
CA GLY A 28 -4.34 -14.46 -31.84
C GLY A 28 -5.15 -14.42 -30.54
N MET A 29 -6.29 -13.73 -30.50
CA MET A 29 -7.37 -14.11 -29.56
C MET A 29 -8.32 -15.08 -30.26
N LYS A 30 -8.34 -16.33 -29.78
CA LYS A 30 -9.34 -17.33 -30.17
C LYS A 30 -10.74 -16.84 -29.75
N PRO A 31 -11.79 -17.06 -30.57
CA PRO A 31 -13.16 -16.82 -30.16
C PRO A 31 -13.53 -17.76 -29.01
N ILE A 32 -14.12 -17.20 -27.97
CA ILE A 32 -14.80 -17.93 -26.90
C ILE A 32 -16.09 -18.48 -27.52
N SER A 33 -16.08 -19.77 -27.83
CA SER A 33 -17.26 -20.51 -28.27
C SER A 33 -18.18 -20.79 -27.07
N ASP A 34 -19.44 -20.48 -27.29
CA ASP A 34 -20.64 -21.15 -26.75
C ASP A 34 -20.86 -21.10 -25.23
N SER A 35 -21.54 -20.03 -24.81
CA SER A 35 -22.38 -20.03 -23.61
C SER A 35 -23.54 -21.01 -23.80
N PRO A 36 -23.69 -22.04 -22.95
CA PRO A 36 -24.89 -22.86 -22.96
C PRO A 36 -26.08 -22.05 -22.45
N GLU A 37 -27.04 -21.89 -23.35
CA GLU A 37 -28.44 -22.20 -23.11
C GLU A 37 -29.14 -21.49 -21.94
N ASN A 38 -29.82 -20.43 -22.34
CA ASN A 38 -30.91 -19.75 -21.67
C ASN A 38 -32.09 -20.73 -21.46
N GLN A 39 -32.06 -21.54 -20.40
CA GLN A 39 -33.22 -22.34 -19.99
C GLN A 39 -34.05 -21.58 -18.94
N PRO A 40 -35.37 -21.40 -19.16
CA PRO A 40 -36.24 -20.80 -18.15
C PRO A 40 -36.35 -21.71 -16.91
N PRO A 41 -36.42 -21.15 -15.70
CA PRO A 41 -36.49 -21.93 -14.48
C PRO A 41 -37.76 -22.79 -14.44
N ARG A 42 -37.58 -24.11 -14.30
CA ARG A 42 -38.67 -25.04 -14.01
C ARG A 42 -39.28 -24.70 -12.66
N ARG A 43 -40.53 -24.23 -12.65
CA ARG A 43 -41.33 -24.02 -11.44
C ARG A 43 -41.71 -25.37 -10.83
N SER A 44 -41.00 -25.80 -9.79
CA SER A 44 -41.46 -26.88 -8.92
C SER A 44 -42.54 -26.34 -7.98
N ARG A 45 -43.74 -26.92 -8.06
CA ARG A 45 -44.83 -26.65 -7.10
C ARG A 45 -44.52 -27.40 -5.81
N LEU A 46 -44.09 -26.67 -4.79
CA LEU A 46 -43.94 -27.22 -3.43
C LEU A 46 -45.34 -27.50 -2.83
N PRO A 47 -45.56 -28.66 -2.18
CA PRO A 47 -46.80 -28.96 -1.50
C PRO A 47 -46.98 -28.05 -0.26
N ALA A 48 -48.21 -27.55 -0.07
CA ALA A 48 -48.58 -26.53 0.91
C ALA A 48 -48.33 -26.88 2.39
N ALA A 49 -47.91 -28.10 2.71
CA ALA A 49 -47.58 -28.51 4.07
C ALA A 49 -46.16 -28.07 4.53
N ALA A 50 -45.30 -27.60 3.63
CA ALA A 50 -43.96 -27.10 3.95
C ALA A 50 -43.90 -25.59 4.30
N ALA A 51 -45.05 -24.90 4.37
CA ALA A 51 -45.12 -23.47 4.63
C ALA A 51 -45.00 -23.10 6.13
N PHE A 52 -45.25 -24.03 7.05
CA PHE A 52 -45.24 -23.73 8.50
C PHE A 52 -43.91 -23.98 9.22
N ALA A 53 -43.04 -24.84 8.70
CA ALA A 53 -41.71 -25.08 9.30
C ALA A 53 -40.67 -24.01 8.92
N VAL A 54 -40.88 -23.29 7.81
CA VAL A 54 -39.99 -22.21 7.37
C VAL A 54 -40.19 -20.93 8.21
N LEU A 55 -41.37 -20.73 8.79
CA LEU A 55 -41.65 -19.54 9.61
C LEU A 55 -41.04 -19.62 11.02
N LEU A 56 -40.78 -20.82 11.56
CA LEU A 56 -40.17 -21.00 12.89
C LEU A 56 -38.64 -21.01 12.88
N LEU A 57 -38.00 -21.25 11.73
CA LEU A 57 -36.55 -21.08 11.55
C LEU A 57 -36.13 -19.62 11.31
N LEU A 58 -37.08 -18.71 11.05
CA LEU A 58 -36.83 -17.28 10.89
C LEU A 58 -36.78 -16.51 12.22
N LEU A 59 -37.21 -17.11 13.35
CA LEU A 59 -37.17 -16.47 14.67
C LEU A 59 -35.97 -16.88 15.55
N SER A 60 -35.21 -17.92 15.16
CA SER A 60 -34.03 -18.37 15.91
C SER A 60 -32.70 -17.89 15.31
N GLY A 61 -32.73 -17.10 14.22
CA GLY A 61 -31.55 -16.64 13.48
C GLY A 61 -30.93 -15.33 13.96
N ALA A 62 -31.37 -14.78 15.09
CA ALA A 62 -30.78 -13.57 15.68
C ALA A 62 -29.74 -13.97 16.73
N GLY A 63 -28.48 -14.20 16.35
CA GLY A 63 -27.46 -14.38 17.38
C GLY A 63 -26.02 -14.63 16.95
N VAL A 64 -25.74 -15.10 15.74
CA VAL A 64 -24.37 -15.48 15.37
C VAL A 64 -24.04 -15.00 13.96
N GLY A 65 -23.76 -13.71 13.78
CA GLY A 65 -23.42 -13.23 12.44
C GLY A 65 -23.07 -11.76 12.22
N GLN A 66 -22.90 -10.93 13.25
CA GLN A 66 -22.63 -9.49 13.03
C GLN A 66 -21.60 -8.84 13.95
N GLU A 67 -20.55 -9.55 14.38
CA GLU A 67 -19.44 -8.94 15.12
C GLU A 67 -18.15 -8.75 14.29
N VAL A 68 -18.21 -8.91 12.97
CA VAL A 68 -17.10 -8.54 12.06
C VAL A 68 -17.35 -7.27 11.26
N THR A 69 -18.54 -6.68 11.36
CA THR A 69 -18.93 -5.48 10.61
C THR A 69 -19.05 -4.29 11.55
N ARG A 70 -17.92 -3.71 11.98
CA ARG A 70 -17.75 -2.29 12.38
C ARG A 70 -16.38 -2.05 13.04
N TYR A 71 -15.29 -2.47 12.40
CA TYR A 71 -14.10 -1.62 12.43
C TYR A 71 -14.41 -0.44 11.50
N HIS A 72 -15.28 0.50 11.93
CA HIS A 72 -15.27 1.86 11.41
C HIS A 72 -13.99 2.51 11.94
N PHE A 73 -12.88 2.03 11.37
CA PHE A 73 -11.55 2.37 11.83
C PHE A 73 -11.22 3.72 11.23
N THR A 74 -11.46 4.75 12.02
CA THR A 74 -10.78 6.03 11.88
C THR A 74 -9.31 5.78 12.20
N ALA A 75 -8.54 5.21 11.26
CA ALA A 75 -7.08 5.29 11.35
C ALA A 75 -6.77 6.78 11.38
N THR A 76 -6.54 7.39 12.54
CA THR A 76 -6.31 8.84 12.65
C THR A 76 -4.82 9.15 12.52
N ARG A 77 -3.96 8.15 12.75
CA ARG A 77 -2.51 8.31 12.86
C ARG A 77 -1.73 7.59 11.77
N GLY A 78 -2.41 6.96 10.82
CA GLY A 78 -1.81 6.43 9.59
C GLY A 78 -0.92 5.21 9.84
N CYS A 79 0.40 5.36 9.64
CA CYS A 79 1.33 4.22 9.68
C CYS A 79 1.26 3.45 11.01
N VAL A 80 1.21 4.18 12.13
CA VAL A 80 1.28 3.61 13.49
C VAL A 80 -0.02 2.97 13.97
N ASP A 81 -1.13 3.16 13.25
CA ASP A 81 -2.40 2.49 13.55
C ASP A 81 -2.43 1.05 13.03
N CYS A 82 -1.59 0.73 12.03
CA CYS A 82 -1.43 -0.64 11.52
C CYS A 82 -0.11 -1.28 11.95
N HIS A 83 0.89 -0.47 12.31
CA HIS A 83 2.20 -0.91 12.78
C HIS A 83 2.33 -0.71 14.28
N PHE A 84 1.73 -1.62 15.05
CA PHE A 84 1.70 -1.59 16.51
C PHE A 84 2.02 -2.99 17.08
N ASP A 85 2.12 -3.07 18.39
CA ASP A 85 2.29 -4.34 19.10
C ASP A 85 0.93 -5.07 19.25
N ASP A 86 0.69 -6.07 18.39
CA ASP A 86 -0.54 -6.86 18.44
C ASP A 86 -0.39 -8.03 19.42
N LYS A 87 -0.71 -7.75 20.68
CA LYS A 87 -0.70 -8.73 21.78
C LYS A 87 -1.59 -9.94 21.53
N ARG A 88 -2.67 -9.81 20.76
CA ARG A 88 -3.58 -10.93 20.45
C ARG A 88 -2.91 -11.95 19.55
N LEU A 89 -2.02 -11.48 18.66
CA LEU A 89 -1.24 -12.32 17.77
C LEU A 89 0.14 -12.69 18.34
N GLY A 90 0.51 -12.13 19.49
CA GLY A 90 1.86 -12.25 20.06
C GLY A 90 2.94 -11.70 19.12
N LYS A 91 2.63 -10.66 18.35
CA LYS A 91 3.51 -10.12 17.31
C LYS A 91 3.66 -8.62 17.42
N ASP A 92 4.91 -8.18 17.41
CA ASP A 92 5.27 -6.77 17.42
C ASP A 92 5.50 -6.27 15.99
N PHE A 93 4.54 -5.51 15.46
CA PHE A 93 4.58 -4.96 14.09
C PHE A 93 5.05 -3.51 14.05
N ARG A 94 5.52 -2.95 15.18
CA ARG A 94 6.07 -1.60 15.24
C ARG A 94 7.17 -1.42 14.19
N LEU A 95 7.20 -0.23 13.61
CA LEU A 95 8.17 0.18 12.61
C LEU A 95 9.58 0.20 13.19
N SER A 96 9.77 0.67 14.43
CA SER A 96 11.08 0.58 15.11
C SER A 96 11.62 -0.85 15.10
N ARG A 97 10.82 -1.83 15.53
CA ARG A 97 11.21 -3.24 15.54
C ARG A 97 11.49 -3.80 14.14
N THR A 98 10.69 -3.40 13.16
CA THR A 98 10.90 -3.80 11.77
C THR A 98 12.20 -3.24 11.21
N LEU A 99 12.49 -1.96 11.45
CA LEU A 99 13.68 -1.28 10.96
C LEU A 99 14.95 -1.73 11.69
N ALA A 100 14.87 -2.00 13.00
CA ALA A 100 15.94 -2.64 13.76
C ALA A 100 16.37 -3.95 13.11
N ARG A 101 15.39 -4.82 12.80
CA ARG A 101 15.63 -6.09 12.11
C ARG A 101 16.26 -5.88 10.73
N TRP A 102 15.77 -4.92 9.96
CA TRP A 102 16.35 -4.62 8.65
C TRP A 102 17.76 -4.04 8.70
N ALA A 103 18.14 -3.40 9.81
CA ALA A 103 19.51 -2.95 10.04
C ALA A 103 20.43 -4.14 10.37
N SER A 104 20.03 -4.99 11.32
CA SER A 104 20.85 -6.10 11.82
C SER A 104 20.88 -7.32 10.88
N GLU A 105 19.73 -7.75 10.39
CA GLU A 105 19.55 -8.98 9.62
C GLU A 105 19.43 -8.73 8.12
N GLY A 106 19.00 -7.53 7.75
CA GLY A 106 18.73 -7.16 6.36
C GLY A 106 17.25 -7.19 6.01
N VAL A 107 16.96 -6.62 4.84
CA VAL A 107 15.65 -6.52 4.22
C VAL A 107 15.41 -7.81 3.44
N PRO A 108 14.24 -8.47 3.57
CA PRO A 108 13.89 -9.61 2.74
C PRO A 108 13.99 -9.29 1.24
N ASP A 109 14.52 -10.22 0.44
CA ASP A 109 14.79 -10.01 -1.00
C ASP A 109 13.59 -9.49 -1.78
N GLU A 110 12.40 -10.02 -1.49
CA GLU A 110 11.14 -9.55 -2.09
C GLU A 110 10.93 -8.05 -1.83
N LEU A 111 11.20 -7.56 -0.62
CA LEU A 111 11.04 -6.14 -0.30
C LEU A 111 12.16 -5.30 -0.90
N LEU A 112 13.37 -5.85 -0.98
CA LEU A 112 14.51 -5.20 -1.64
C LEU A 112 14.21 -4.94 -3.12
N GLU A 113 13.53 -5.86 -3.81
CA GLU A 113 13.12 -5.67 -5.21
C GLU A 113 12.20 -4.45 -5.38
N TYR A 114 11.17 -4.32 -4.53
CA TYR A 114 10.28 -3.15 -4.57
C TYR A 114 10.99 -1.86 -4.14
N ALA A 115 11.88 -1.94 -3.15
CA ALA A 115 12.68 -0.80 -2.75
C ALA A 115 13.60 -0.32 -3.88
N GLN A 116 14.20 -1.26 -4.62
CA GLN A 116 15.05 -0.96 -5.77
C GLN A 116 14.27 -0.31 -6.92
N LYS A 117 13.00 -0.70 -7.14
CA LYS A 117 12.08 -0.04 -8.10
C LYS A 117 11.67 1.38 -7.69
N ALA A 118 11.77 1.69 -6.41
CA ALA A 118 11.52 3.01 -5.84
C ALA A 118 12.78 3.88 -5.78
N ALA A 119 13.97 3.27 -5.92
CA ALA A 119 15.25 3.96 -5.78
C ALA A 119 15.48 4.95 -6.94
N PRO A 120 16.24 6.04 -6.70
CA PRO A 120 16.69 6.93 -7.76
C PRO A 120 17.50 6.17 -8.83
N ALA A 121 17.50 6.67 -10.05
CA ALA A 121 18.26 6.07 -11.14
C ALA A 121 19.75 6.00 -10.77
N GLY A 122 20.38 4.86 -11.04
CA GLY A 122 21.80 4.62 -10.72
C GLY A 122 22.08 4.24 -9.27
N VAL A 123 21.11 4.35 -8.35
CA VAL A 123 21.27 3.90 -6.96
C VAL A 123 21.04 2.40 -6.87
N LYS A 124 22.04 1.65 -6.40
CA LYS A 124 21.91 0.22 -6.09
C LYS A 124 21.78 0.03 -4.58
N LEU A 125 20.68 -0.56 -4.14
CA LEU A 125 20.44 -0.87 -2.74
C LEU A 125 21.13 -2.18 -2.34
N THR A 126 21.69 -2.21 -1.13
CA THR A 126 22.43 -3.36 -0.59
C THR A 126 21.58 -4.27 0.30
N GLY A 127 20.32 -3.91 0.56
CA GLY A 127 19.41 -4.72 1.37
C GLY A 127 19.52 -4.50 2.88
N ARG A 128 20.11 -3.40 3.36
CA ARG A 128 20.07 -3.02 4.79
C ARG A 128 19.57 -1.60 4.95
N HIS A 129 18.73 -1.41 5.97
CA HIS A 129 18.31 -0.06 6.39
C HIS A 129 19.32 0.47 7.42
N PRO A 130 19.71 1.76 7.40
CA PRO A 130 20.49 2.34 8.49
C PRO A 130 19.78 2.15 9.85
N ASP A 131 20.51 1.89 10.93
CA ASP A 131 19.86 1.87 12.25
C ASP A 131 19.41 3.28 12.62
N VAL A 132 18.11 3.44 12.81
CA VAL A 132 17.45 4.71 13.16
C VAL A 132 16.57 4.57 14.40
N ASN A 133 16.70 3.49 15.17
CA ASN A 133 15.81 3.24 16.31
C ASN A 133 15.81 4.36 17.33
N GLU A 134 16.97 4.94 17.61
CA GLU A 134 17.07 6.07 18.53
C GLU A 134 16.27 7.28 18.02
N LYS A 135 16.28 7.54 16.71
CA LYS A 135 15.50 8.62 16.09
C LYS A 135 13.99 8.36 16.11
N LEU A 136 13.55 7.10 16.23
CA LEU A 136 12.14 6.75 16.18
C LEU A 136 11.43 6.83 17.54
N ARG A 137 12.17 6.79 18.65
CA ARG A 137 11.62 6.66 20.01
C ARG A 137 10.50 7.66 20.31
N ASP A 138 10.70 8.91 19.96
CA ASP A 138 9.78 10.02 20.28
C ASP A 138 9.36 10.79 19.01
N ALA A 139 9.50 10.16 17.84
CA ALA A 139 9.29 10.82 16.57
C ALA A 139 7.87 10.62 16.01
N VAL A 140 7.39 11.65 15.31
CA VAL A 140 6.15 11.58 14.55
C VAL A 140 6.43 10.86 13.22
N ILE A 141 5.69 9.79 12.97
CA ILE A 141 5.77 8.99 11.75
C ILE A 141 4.63 9.42 10.83
N PRO A 142 4.86 9.68 9.53
CA PRO A 142 6.09 9.42 8.78
C PRO A 142 7.08 10.59 8.72
N ASP A 143 6.88 11.69 9.44
CA ASP A 143 7.69 12.91 9.32
C ASP A 143 9.20 12.64 9.46
N VAL A 144 9.59 11.79 10.42
CA VAL A 144 10.99 11.36 10.59
C VAL A 144 11.51 10.51 9.44
N CYS A 145 10.67 9.71 8.79
CA CYS A 145 11.04 8.89 7.65
C CYS A 145 11.35 9.76 6.42
N ILE A 146 10.55 10.81 6.23
CA ILE A 146 10.66 11.72 5.08
C ILE A 146 11.97 12.50 5.10
N GLN A 147 12.61 12.69 6.26
CA GLN A 147 13.92 13.37 6.36
C GLN A 147 14.99 12.71 5.49
N CYS A 148 14.99 11.38 5.38
CA CYS A 148 15.90 10.65 4.50
C CYS A 148 15.26 10.27 3.15
N HIS A 149 13.94 10.07 3.14
CA HIS A 149 13.17 9.58 1.99
C HIS A 149 12.40 10.69 1.26
N ALA A 150 12.91 11.92 1.29
CA ALA A 150 12.28 13.07 0.63
C ALA A 150 12.17 12.90 -0.89
N GLU A 151 11.30 13.71 -1.51
CA GLU A 151 11.25 13.87 -2.96
C GLU A 151 12.62 14.37 -3.44
N ASN A 152 13.28 13.61 -4.32
CA ASN A 152 14.65 13.83 -4.81
C ASN A 152 15.79 13.46 -3.85
N SER A 153 15.56 12.60 -2.86
CA SER A 153 16.68 11.98 -2.13
C SER A 153 17.61 11.25 -3.11
N ASP A 154 18.91 11.51 -3.03
CA ASP A 154 19.96 10.85 -3.81
C ASP A 154 20.43 9.53 -3.18
N ARG A 155 20.06 9.32 -1.92
CA ARG A 155 20.56 8.24 -1.06
C ARG A 155 19.50 7.22 -0.69
N ALA A 156 18.23 7.57 -0.79
CA ALA A 156 17.13 6.68 -0.42
C ALA A 156 16.00 6.72 -1.46
N PRO A 157 15.23 5.63 -1.60
CA PRO A 157 13.99 5.65 -2.36
C PRO A 157 13.04 6.71 -1.85
N GLU A 158 12.34 7.39 -2.76
CA GLU A 158 11.32 8.37 -2.36
C GLU A 158 10.20 7.69 -1.55
N PHE A 159 9.85 8.27 -0.39
CA PHE A 159 8.90 7.69 0.56
C PHE A 159 7.55 7.36 -0.08
N LYS A 160 6.96 8.32 -0.81
CA LYS A 160 5.63 8.15 -1.41
C LYS A 160 5.61 7.00 -2.41
N ARG A 161 6.64 6.89 -3.26
CA ARG A 161 6.75 5.83 -4.26
C ARG A 161 6.99 4.48 -3.58
N LEU A 162 7.91 4.43 -2.62
CA LEU A 162 8.26 3.22 -1.88
C LEU A 162 7.05 2.60 -1.18
N ILE A 163 6.29 3.39 -0.42
CA ILE A 163 5.16 2.88 0.35
C ILE A 163 4.04 2.37 -0.57
N HIS A 164 3.73 3.08 -1.66
CA HIS A 164 2.74 2.59 -2.63
C HIS A 164 3.17 1.26 -3.26
N LEU A 165 4.44 1.09 -3.61
CA LEU A 165 4.94 -0.17 -4.14
C LEU A 165 4.83 -1.31 -3.11
N LEU A 166 5.28 -1.06 -1.87
CA LEU A 166 5.28 -2.07 -0.81
C LEU A 166 3.89 -2.45 -0.30
N LYS A 167 2.94 -1.51 -0.29
CA LYS A 167 1.59 -1.73 0.25
C LYS A 167 0.57 -2.05 -0.82
N TYR A 168 0.63 -1.43 -1.99
CA TYR A 168 -0.42 -1.53 -3.01
C TYR A 168 -0.05 -2.52 -4.12
N GLN A 169 1.21 -2.56 -4.56
CA GLN A 169 1.61 -3.43 -5.66
C GLN A 169 2.11 -4.80 -5.20
N ARG A 170 2.63 -4.90 -3.97
CA ARG A 170 3.14 -6.18 -3.43
C ARG A 170 2.02 -7.20 -3.26
N SER A 171 1.87 -8.06 -4.26
CA SER A 171 1.03 -9.26 -4.19
C SER A 171 1.89 -10.52 -4.21
N ARG A 172 1.56 -11.49 -3.37
CA ARG A 172 2.17 -12.83 -3.43
C ARG A 172 1.23 -13.80 -4.16
N PRO A 173 1.73 -14.65 -5.07
CA PRO A 173 0.93 -15.72 -5.66
C PRO A 173 0.23 -16.55 -4.59
N GLY A 174 -1.09 -16.78 -4.75
CA GLY A 174 -1.91 -17.53 -3.80
C GLY A 174 -2.24 -16.83 -2.47
N ARG A 175 -1.64 -15.67 -2.15
CA ARG A 175 -1.95 -14.90 -0.92
C ARG A 175 -2.51 -13.50 -1.19
N GLY A 176 -2.38 -13.00 -2.42
CA GLY A 176 -2.86 -11.68 -2.81
C GLY A 176 -2.07 -10.55 -2.17
N ASN A 177 -2.68 -9.36 -2.14
CA ASN A 177 -2.14 -8.17 -1.48
C ASN A 177 -2.80 -8.00 -0.10
N HIS A 178 -2.00 -7.96 0.96
CA HIS A 178 -2.50 -7.85 2.34
C HIS A 178 -3.26 -6.55 2.59
N PHE A 179 -2.83 -5.43 1.97
CA PHE A 179 -3.53 -4.16 2.10
C PHE A 179 -4.92 -4.22 1.48
N HIS A 180 -5.06 -4.84 0.30
CA HIS A 180 -6.37 -5.03 -0.33
C HIS A 180 -7.25 -5.99 0.47
N SER A 181 -6.70 -7.09 0.96
CA SER A 181 -7.49 -8.09 1.68
C SER A 181 -7.99 -7.61 3.03
N VAL A 182 -7.18 -6.83 3.77
CA VAL A 182 -7.52 -6.40 5.13
C VAL A 182 -8.17 -5.02 5.16
N TYR A 183 -7.72 -4.09 4.32
CA TYR A 183 -8.13 -2.70 4.35
C TYR A 183 -8.90 -2.28 3.09
N GLY A 184 -9.30 -3.24 2.25
CA GLY A 184 -10.09 -2.98 1.03
C GLY A 184 -9.37 -2.13 -0.02
N GLY A 185 -8.08 -1.84 0.15
CA GLY A 185 -7.34 -0.93 -0.72
C GLY A 185 -7.71 0.55 -0.54
N TYR A 186 -8.42 0.92 0.53
CA TYR A 186 -8.89 2.30 0.72
C TYR A 186 -7.75 3.25 1.09
N CYS A 187 -7.49 4.25 0.24
CA CYS A 187 -6.43 5.24 0.44
C CYS A 187 -6.57 6.02 1.76
N VAL A 188 -7.80 6.18 2.25
CA VAL A 188 -8.11 6.91 3.48
C VAL A 188 -7.56 6.25 4.76
N TYR A 189 -7.04 5.02 4.71
CA TYR A 189 -6.32 4.45 5.86
C TYR A 189 -4.97 5.15 6.11
N CYS A 190 -4.31 5.61 5.04
CA CYS A 190 -3.04 6.32 5.14
C CYS A 190 -3.19 7.83 4.92
N HIS A 191 -4.20 8.24 4.15
CA HIS A 191 -4.39 9.62 3.77
C HIS A 191 -5.61 10.26 4.45
N GLN A 192 -5.52 11.56 4.70
CA GLN A 192 -6.68 12.39 5.04
C GLN A 192 -6.77 13.59 4.12
N LEU A 193 -8.00 14.00 3.83
CA LEU A 193 -8.28 15.26 3.18
C LEU A 193 -8.21 16.37 4.22
N GLU A 194 -7.44 17.41 3.96
CA GLU A 194 -7.46 18.65 4.74
C GLU A 194 -8.64 19.50 4.25
N PRO A 195 -9.69 19.71 5.07
CA PRO A 195 -10.89 20.41 4.61
C PRO A 195 -10.63 21.88 4.25
N GLU A 196 -9.63 22.51 4.87
CA GLU A 196 -9.29 23.92 4.63
C GLU A 196 -8.64 24.12 3.25
N THR A 197 -7.84 23.16 2.79
CA THR A 197 -7.03 23.29 1.56
C THR A 197 -7.50 22.39 0.42
N GLY A 198 -8.34 21.40 0.72
CA GLY A 198 -8.72 20.33 -0.21
C GLY A 198 -7.54 19.41 -0.58
N ARG A 199 -6.39 19.52 0.10
CA ARG A 199 -5.21 18.69 -0.20
C ARG A 199 -5.28 17.38 0.57
N TRP A 200 -4.82 16.32 -0.08
CA TRP A 200 -4.55 15.06 0.60
C TRP A 200 -3.18 15.14 1.29
N ARG A 201 -3.13 14.72 2.55
CA ARG A 201 -1.89 14.50 3.30
C ARG A 201 -1.81 13.09 3.82
N ILE A 202 -0.60 12.64 4.15
CA ILE A 202 -0.40 11.39 4.88
C ILE A 202 -0.71 11.66 6.36
N LYS A 203 -1.47 10.77 6.98
CA LYS A 203 -1.76 10.80 8.42
C LYS A 203 -0.48 10.49 9.19
N SER A 204 -0.34 11.12 10.36
CA SER A 204 0.87 10.97 11.16
C SER A 204 0.57 10.77 12.64
N GLY A 205 1.51 10.18 13.36
CA GLY A 205 1.42 10.01 14.79
C GLY A 205 2.66 9.36 15.39
N LEU A 206 2.73 9.39 16.72
CA LEU A 206 3.76 8.71 17.49
C LEU A 206 3.54 7.20 17.45
N GLU A 207 4.63 6.46 17.33
CA GLU A 207 4.60 5.02 17.62
C GLU A 207 4.36 4.83 19.12
N LEU A 208 3.38 4.00 19.48
CA LEU A 208 3.05 3.71 20.88
C LEU A 208 3.32 2.24 21.18
N ASP A 209 3.65 1.95 22.44
CA ASP A 209 3.81 0.57 22.93
C ASP A 209 2.51 -0.22 22.95
N THR A 210 1.37 0.47 23.02
CA THR A 210 0.03 -0.14 23.01
C THR A 210 -0.80 0.41 21.85
N PRO A 211 -1.67 -0.41 21.23
CA PRO A 211 -2.59 0.07 20.22
C PRO A 211 -3.49 1.18 20.78
N PRO A 212 -3.97 2.11 19.94
CA PRO A 212 -4.98 3.06 20.36
C PRO A 212 -6.26 2.29 20.79
N PRO A 213 -7.00 2.81 21.79
CA PRO A 213 -8.23 2.19 22.27
C PRO A 213 -9.31 2.08 21.19
#